data_AF-A0A923E2Q6-F1
#
_entry.id   AF-A0A923E2Q6-F1
#
_cell.length_a   1.000
_cell.length_b   1.000
_cell.length_c   1.000
_cell.angle_alpha   90.00
_cell.angle_beta   90.00
_cell.angle_gamma   90.00
#
_symmetry.space_group_name_H-M   'P 1'
#
loop_
_entity.id
_entity.type
_entity.pdbx_description
1 polymer ?
#
loop_
_entity_poly.entity_id
_entity_poly.type
_entity_poly.pdbx_seq_one_letter_code
_entity_poly.pdbx_strand_id
1 'polypeptide(L)'
;MSGSLWGIGAILVGLVLSVALHELGHLLPAKRFGALVPEFAVGFGPALWKRERGSTVYAIRALPLGGYVRILGMFGPGSPTRKRRRRDGRPTLAEEARIASREEVPLGCEHRAFHRLSWWRKAIVMVCGPLVNLVLALVFLMGAMIGIGSPAPSLTLESVSPSVSSSLGEVPGPAHEAGLRAGDTIEAVDGRAVEDWRRFQELVAASGGGEMEISYRREGRSQSVRLHAVETPQGAHVLGVASALERRRAGLSETLAAYARLAGGTASAVVRLPAAAWDVGAALVTGAERDGAGLMSIVGVGRIAGEVTGDGSALGIDGALQKFAVILSLLASLNMALGIFNLIPLPPLDGGHIAGALVEGARGLYSRLRGLDAPGSVDTARLMPLTWCVAAVLMALTALLVLADIISPLTLR
;
A
#
# COMPACT_ATOMS: atom_id res chain seq x y z
N MET A 1 16.49 -8.32 21.39
CA MET A 1 16.04 -9.50 20.62
C MET A 1 14.54 -9.80 20.76
N SER A 2 13.89 -9.62 21.92
CA SER A 2 12.45 -9.88 22.07
C SER A 2 11.55 -8.86 21.37
N GLY A 3 11.95 -7.58 21.33
CA GLY A 3 11.18 -6.50 20.69
C GLY A 3 11.00 -6.68 19.18
N SER A 4 12.05 -7.10 18.47
CA SER A 4 12.04 -7.26 17.01
C SER A 4 11.15 -8.40 16.53
N LEU A 5 11.06 -9.50 17.30
CA LEU A 5 10.19 -10.63 16.97
C LEU A 5 8.70 -10.29 17.05
N TRP A 6 8.31 -9.43 17.98
CA TRP A 6 6.92 -9.00 18.11
C TRP A 6 6.47 -8.16 16.91
N GLY A 7 7.30 -7.21 16.44
CA GLY A 7 6.99 -6.40 15.25
C GLY A 7 6.81 -7.25 13.98
N ILE A 8 7.73 -8.19 13.75
CA ILE A 8 7.64 -9.14 12.63
C ILE A 8 6.36 -9.99 12.76
N GLY A 9 6.08 -10.52 13.95
CA GLY A 9 4.88 -11.31 14.21
C GLY A 9 3.59 -10.53 13.97
N ALA A 10 3.54 -9.25 14.38
CA ALA A 10 2.38 -8.38 14.17
C ALA A 10 2.12 -8.13 12.68
N ILE A 11 3.17 -7.89 11.89
CA ILE A 11 3.04 -7.75 10.43
C ILE A 11 2.57 -9.05 9.78
N LEU A 12 3.14 -10.19 10.16
CA LEU A 12 2.74 -11.50 9.64
C LEU A 12 1.26 -11.79 9.91
N VAL A 13 0.82 -11.61 11.15
CA VAL A 13 -0.58 -11.81 11.55
C VAL A 13 -1.50 -10.83 10.83
N GLY A 14 -1.11 -9.55 10.74
CA GLY A 14 -1.87 -8.54 10.01
C GLY A 14 -2.01 -8.89 8.52
N LEU A 15 -0.94 -9.37 7.88
CA LEU A 15 -0.95 -9.80 6.48
C LEU A 15 -1.86 -11.01 6.24
N VAL A 16 -1.78 -12.04 7.10
CA VAL A 16 -2.66 -13.22 7.04
C VAL A 16 -4.13 -12.81 7.15
N LEU A 17 -4.44 -11.93 8.10
CA LEU A 17 -5.79 -11.43 8.29
C LEU A 17 -6.27 -10.62 7.09
N SER A 18 -5.42 -9.74 6.54
CA SER A 18 -5.71 -8.98 5.33
C SER A 18 -6.02 -9.87 4.14
N VAL A 19 -5.21 -10.90 3.88
CA VAL A 19 -5.48 -11.87 2.81
C VAL A 19 -6.78 -12.64 3.08
N ALA A 20 -7.02 -13.10 4.31
CA ALA A 20 -8.27 -13.78 4.65
C ALA A 20 -9.51 -12.89 4.41
N LEU A 21 -9.42 -11.60 4.72
CA LEU A 21 -10.50 -10.62 4.49
C LEU A 21 -10.65 -10.29 3.00
N HIS A 22 -9.57 -10.22 2.23
CA HIS A 22 -9.60 -10.10 0.78
C HIS A 22 -10.35 -11.28 0.14
N GLU A 23 -9.97 -12.50 0.49
CA GLU A 23 -10.63 -13.72 0.04
C GLU A 23 -12.12 -13.73 0.45
N LEU A 24 -12.43 -13.27 1.67
CA LEU A 24 -13.81 -13.12 2.12
C LEU A 24 -14.60 -12.10 1.26
N GLY A 25 -13.92 -11.06 0.80
CA GLY A 25 -14.43 -10.08 -0.17
C GLY A 25 -14.88 -10.70 -1.48
N HIS A 26 -14.24 -11.77 -1.96
CA HIS A 26 -14.74 -12.54 -3.11
C HIS A 26 -15.85 -13.52 -2.72
N LEU A 27 -15.69 -14.22 -1.60
CA LEU A 27 -16.61 -15.26 -1.13
C LEU A 27 -18.04 -14.75 -0.96
N LEU A 28 -18.21 -13.63 -0.28
CA LEU A 28 -19.52 -13.08 0.08
C LEU A 28 -20.38 -12.73 -1.14
N PRO A 29 -19.92 -11.90 -2.10
CA PRO A 29 -20.68 -11.61 -3.31
C PRO A 29 -20.85 -12.85 -4.20
N ALA A 30 -19.86 -13.74 -4.28
CA ALA A 30 -19.96 -14.96 -5.08
C ALA A 30 -21.11 -15.85 -4.58
N LYS A 31 -21.19 -16.07 -3.27
CA LYS A 31 -22.30 -16.79 -2.63
C LYS A 31 -23.64 -16.08 -2.83
N ARG A 32 -23.65 -14.74 -2.68
CA ARG A 32 -24.88 -13.95 -2.85
C ARG A 32 -25.42 -14.00 -4.28
N PHE A 33 -24.56 -14.13 -5.29
CA PHE A 33 -24.96 -14.31 -6.69
C PHE A 33 -25.21 -15.77 -7.08
N GLY A 34 -25.10 -16.71 -6.12
CA GLY A 34 -25.40 -18.12 -6.33
C GLY A 34 -24.27 -18.93 -6.95
N ALA A 35 -23.05 -18.38 -7.05
CA ALA A 35 -21.89 -19.13 -7.54
C ALA A 35 -21.56 -20.34 -6.65
N LEU A 36 -20.91 -21.34 -7.23
CA LEU A 36 -20.38 -22.49 -6.49
C LEU A 36 -19.03 -22.14 -5.90
N VAL A 37 -18.96 -22.18 -4.57
CA VAL A 37 -17.73 -21.91 -3.82
C VAL A 37 -17.48 -23.06 -2.85
N PRO A 38 -16.88 -24.18 -3.30
CA PRO A 38 -16.66 -25.37 -2.49
C PRO A 38 -15.67 -25.18 -1.34
N GLU A 39 -14.73 -24.24 -1.45
CA GLU A 39 -13.68 -24.09 -0.45
C GLU A 39 -13.27 -22.62 -0.27
N PHE A 40 -13.14 -22.22 0.98
CA PHE A 40 -12.47 -21.00 1.43
C PHE A 40 -11.35 -21.44 2.36
N ALA A 41 -10.10 -21.08 2.04
CA ALA A 41 -8.95 -21.46 2.84
C ALA A 41 -8.09 -20.24 3.18
N VAL A 42 -7.66 -20.17 4.44
CA VAL A 42 -6.60 -19.27 4.87
C VAL A 42 -5.33 -20.10 5.01
N GLY A 43 -4.30 -19.72 4.28
CA GLY A 43 -3.03 -20.43 4.17
C GLY A 43 -2.98 -21.54 3.11
N PHE A 44 -1.83 -22.21 3.04
CA PHE A 44 -1.53 -23.31 2.12
C PHE A 44 -1.05 -24.57 2.88
N GLY A 45 -0.95 -25.69 2.16
CA GLY A 45 -0.49 -26.97 2.73
C GLY A 45 -1.59 -27.76 3.45
N PRO A 46 -1.25 -28.71 4.34
CA PRO A 46 -2.22 -29.54 5.04
C PRO A 46 -3.13 -28.68 5.91
N ALA A 47 -4.42 -29.06 6.01
CA ALA A 47 -5.36 -28.33 6.83
C ALA A 47 -5.17 -28.69 8.31
N LEU A 48 -4.96 -27.67 9.14
CA LEU A 48 -4.93 -27.80 10.59
C LEU A 48 -6.36 -27.86 11.15
N TRP A 49 -7.28 -27.17 10.48
CA TRP A 49 -8.67 -27.14 10.87
C TRP A 49 -9.57 -27.02 9.63
N LYS A 50 -10.70 -27.70 9.65
CA LYS A 50 -11.74 -27.64 8.62
C LYS A 50 -13.11 -27.62 9.28
N ARG A 51 -14.04 -26.84 8.71
CA ARG A 51 -15.46 -26.89 9.05
C ARG A 51 -16.30 -26.72 7.80
N GLU A 52 -17.26 -27.62 7.62
CA GLU A 52 -18.21 -27.53 6.53
C GLU A 52 -19.42 -26.71 6.95
N ARG A 53 -19.84 -25.77 6.11
CA ARG A 53 -21.07 -25.00 6.29
C ARG A 53 -21.77 -24.81 4.96
N GLY A 54 -22.89 -25.51 4.78
CA GLY A 54 -23.59 -25.57 3.50
C GLY A 54 -22.72 -26.26 2.45
N SER A 55 -22.58 -25.66 1.28
CA SER A 55 -21.75 -26.20 0.18
C SER A 55 -20.30 -25.71 0.21
N THR A 56 -19.79 -25.23 1.33
CA THR A 56 -18.43 -24.64 1.44
C THR A 56 -17.69 -25.19 2.64
N VAL A 57 -16.47 -25.66 2.40
CA VAL A 57 -15.50 -26.01 3.42
C VAL A 57 -14.69 -24.77 3.77
N TYR A 58 -14.67 -24.41 5.05
CA TYR A 58 -13.82 -23.36 5.60
C TYR A 58 -12.60 -24.01 6.24
N ALA A 59 -11.40 -23.68 5.76
CA ALA A 59 -10.16 -24.32 6.19
C ALA A 59 -9.12 -23.31 6.69
N ILE A 60 -8.41 -23.67 7.75
CA ILE A 60 -7.16 -23.02 8.17
C ILE A 60 -6.04 -24.03 7.91
N ARG A 61 -5.05 -23.63 7.11
CA ARG A 61 -3.96 -24.49 6.65
C ARG A 61 -2.64 -24.09 7.29
N ALA A 62 -1.70 -25.04 7.31
CA ALA A 62 -0.48 -24.95 8.11
C ALA A 62 0.45 -23.80 7.73
N LEU A 63 0.52 -23.44 6.44
CA LEU A 63 1.39 -22.36 5.96
C LEU A 63 0.60 -21.06 5.87
N PRO A 64 0.89 -20.03 6.69
CA PRO A 64 0.18 -18.75 6.69
C PRO A 64 0.55 -17.84 5.51
N LEU A 65 0.96 -18.40 4.38
CA LEU A 65 1.50 -17.65 3.23
C LEU A 65 0.42 -17.35 2.18
N GLY A 66 -0.69 -16.75 2.60
CA GLY A 66 -1.78 -16.32 1.72
C GLY A 66 -3.11 -17.01 2.03
N GLY A 67 -3.96 -17.14 1.02
CA GLY A 67 -5.29 -17.73 1.12
C GLY A 67 -5.88 -17.91 -0.28
N TYR A 68 -7.01 -18.59 -0.38
CA TYR A 68 -7.72 -18.70 -1.64
C TYR A 68 -9.22 -18.96 -1.45
N VAL A 69 -10.02 -18.45 -2.38
CA VAL A 69 -11.42 -18.84 -2.59
C VAL A 69 -11.54 -19.63 -3.88
N ARG A 70 -11.96 -20.90 -3.78
CA ARG A 70 -12.21 -21.72 -4.97
C ARG A 70 -13.58 -21.41 -5.52
N ILE A 71 -13.67 -20.65 -6.61
CA ILE A 71 -14.91 -20.39 -7.33
C ILE A 71 -14.97 -21.29 -8.57
N LEU A 72 -15.97 -22.17 -8.65
CA LEU A 72 -16.04 -23.16 -9.73
C LEU A 72 -16.65 -22.60 -11.03
N GLY A 73 -16.25 -23.22 -12.14
CA GLY A 73 -16.81 -22.93 -13.45
C GLY A 73 -16.36 -21.59 -14.03
N MET A 74 -15.11 -21.19 -13.80
CA MET A 74 -14.55 -19.93 -14.31
C MET A 74 -14.45 -19.89 -15.84
N PHE A 75 -14.26 -21.04 -16.50
CA PHE A 75 -14.12 -21.12 -17.95
C PHE A 75 -15.41 -21.56 -18.64
N GLY A 76 -15.85 -20.75 -19.60
CA GLY A 76 -17.00 -21.07 -20.48
C GLY A 76 -16.64 -22.01 -21.63
N PRO A 77 -17.65 -22.43 -22.44
CA PRO A 77 -17.42 -23.25 -23.62
C PRO A 77 -16.54 -22.55 -24.66
N GLY A 78 -15.60 -23.29 -25.25
CA GLY A 78 -14.74 -22.78 -26.32
C GLY A 78 -15.47 -22.62 -27.67
N SER A 79 -15.02 -21.69 -28.50
CA SER A 79 -15.56 -21.46 -29.86
C SER A 79 -15.51 -22.74 -30.71
N PRO A 80 -16.58 -23.09 -31.47
CA PRO A 80 -16.58 -24.25 -32.36
C PRO A 80 -15.58 -24.12 -33.52
N THR A 81 -15.24 -22.89 -33.91
CA THR A 81 -14.36 -22.57 -35.04
C THR A 81 -12.86 -22.60 -34.73
N ARG A 82 -12.45 -22.80 -33.46
CA ARG A 82 -11.03 -22.75 -33.06
C ARG A 82 -10.43 -24.13 -32.81
N LYS A 83 -9.13 -24.26 -33.12
CA LYS A 83 -8.32 -25.45 -32.84
C LYS A 83 -8.30 -25.74 -31.33
N ARG A 84 -8.71 -26.95 -30.96
CA ARG A 84 -8.73 -27.45 -29.56
C ARG A 84 -7.56 -28.36 -29.21
N ARG A 85 -6.86 -28.84 -30.24
CA ARG A 85 -5.69 -29.71 -30.12
C ARG A 85 -4.47 -29.05 -30.74
N ARG A 86 -3.31 -29.32 -30.15
CA ARG A 86 -1.98 -28.99 -30.66
C ARG A 86 -1.60 -29.92 -31.82
N ARG A 87 -0.47 -29.64 -32.48
CA ARG A 87 0.04 -30.43 -33.61
C ARG A 87 0.39 -31.88 -33.23
N ASP A 88 0.72 -32.11 -31.97
CA ASP A 88 1.01 -33.42 -31.36
C ASP A 88 -0.25 -34.22 -30.96
N GLY A 89 -1.44 -33.71 -31.27
CA GLY A 89 -2.72 -34.35 -30.94
C GLY A 89 -3.19 -34.12 -29.50
N ARG A 90 -2.39 -33.54 -28.62
CA ARG A 90 -2.79 -33.22 -27.23
C ARG A 90 -3.73 -32.02 -27.19
N PRO A 91 -4.64 -31.93 -26.20
CA PRO A 91 -5.44 -30.73 -26.01
C PRO A 91 -4.54 -29.50 -25.78
N THR A 92 -5.02 -28.33 -26.20
CA THR A 92 -4.32 -27.07 -25.86
C THR A 92 -4.45 -26.79 -24.36
N LEU A 93 -3.54 -26.01 -23.76
CA LEU A 93 -3.62 -25.62 -22.34
C LEU A 93 -4.97 -24.99 -21.98
N ALA A 94 -5.54 -24.21 -22.90
CA ALA A 94 -6.86 -23.62 -22.73
C ALA A 94 -7.99 -24.67 -22.72
N GLU A 95 -7.85 -25.75 -23.49
CA GLU A 95 -8.82 -26.85 -23.50
C GLU A 95 -8.67 -27.76 -22.28
N GLU A 96 -7.43 -28.05 -21.86
CA GLU A 96 -7.14 -28.78 -20.61
C GLU A 96 -7.75 -28.07 -19.40
N ALA A 97 -7.54 -26.75 -19.29
CA ALA A 97 -8.13 -25.95 -18.22
C ALA A 97 -9.66 -25.94 -18.24
N ARG A 98 -10.30 -25.98 -19.42
CA ARG A 98 -11.76 -26.12 -19.54
C ARG A 98 -12.26 -27.47 -19.08
N ILE A 99 -11.58 -28.55 -19.46
CA ILE A 99 -11.93 -29.91 -19.07
C ILE A 99 -11.86 -30.01 -17.54
N ALA A 100 -10.73 -29.62 -16.95
CA ALA A 100 -10.55 -29.62 -15.50
C ALA A 100 -11.62 -28.77 -14.78
N SER A 101 -11.87 -27.53 -15.25
CA SER A 101 -12.88 -26.67 -14.65
C SER A 101 -14.31 -27.20 -14.77
N ARG A 102 -14.62 -28.03 -15.78
CA ARG A 102 -15.94 -28.67 -15.94
C ARG A 102 -16.09 -29.88 -15.04
N GLU A 103 -15.06 -30.70 -14.94
CA GLU A 103 -15.04 -31.89 -14.08
C GLU A 103 -15.18 -31.53 -12.59
N GLU A 104 -14.71 -30.35 -12.18
CA GLU A 104 -14.89 -29.86 -10.80
C GLU A 104 -16.34 -29.43 -10.48
N VAL A 105 -17.18 -29.12 -11.47
CA VAL A 105 -18.55 -28.68 -11.23
C VAL A 105 -19.46 -29.90 -11.00
N PRO A 106 -20.13 -30.03 -9.83
CA PRO A 106 -21.02 -31.16 -9.59
C PRO A 106 -22.13 -31.26 -10.63
N LEU A 107 -22.47 -32.50 -11.02
CA LEU A 107 -23.56 -32.78 -11.96
C LEU A 107 -24.86 -32.07 -11.53
N GLY A 108 -25.55 -31.44 -12.49
CA GLY A 108 -26.76 -30.66 -12.24
C GLY A 108 -26.53 -29.23 -11.69
N CYS A 109 -25.33 -28.90 -11.23
CA CYS A 109 -25.00 -27.56 -10.70
C CYS A 109 -24.41 -26.60 -11.76
N GLU A 110 -24.41 -26.97 -13.04
CA GLU A 110 -23.84 -26.13 -14.13
C GLU A 110 -24.45 -24.73 -14.23
N HIS A 111 -25.72 -24.59 -13.86
CA HIS A 111 -26.44 -23.31 -13.85
C HIS A 111 -25.83 -22.31 -12.86
N ARG A 112 -25.07 -22.78 -11.87
CA ARG A 112 -24.35 -21.99 -10.86
C ARG A 112 -22.87 -21.76 -11.20
N ALA A 113 -22.41 -22.21 -12.37
CA ALA A 113 -21.04 -22.00 -12.82
C ALA A 113 -20.74 -20.50 -12.99
N PHE A 114 -19.55 -20.07 -12.56
CA PHE A 114 -19.20 -18.65 -12.53
C PHE A 114 -19.27 -17.97 -13.90
N HIS A 115 -18.89 -18.66 -14.99
CA HIS A 115 -18.96 -18.12 -16.35
C HIS A 115 -20.40 -17.79 -16.81
N ARG A 116 -21.43 -18.39 -16.17
CA ARG A 116 -22.84 -18.11 -16.47
C ARG A 116 -23.39 -16.89 -15.74
N LEU A 117 -22.67 -16.33 -14.77
CA LEU A 117 -23.05 -15.07 -14.16
C LEU A 117 -22.99 -13.94 -15.19
N SER A 118 -23.85 -12.93 -15.04
CA SER A 118 -23.76 -11.72 -15.83
C SER A 118 -22.42 -11.01 -15.58
N TRP A 119 -21.91 -10.33 -16.62
CA TRP A 119 -20.62 -9.65 -16.56
C TRP A 119 -20.46 -8.73 -15.33
N TRP A 120 -21.51 -7.99 -14.94
CA TRP A 120 -21.46 -7.08 -13.80
C TRP A 120 -21.38 -7.84 -12.46
N ARG A 121 -22.01 -9.02 -12.35
CA ARG A 121 -21.89 -9.88 -11.16
C ARG A 121 -20.47 -10.42 -11.05
N LYS A 122 -19.87 -10.85 -12.16
CA LYS A 122 -18.46 -11.27 -12.20
C LYS A 122 -17.55 -10.12 -11.76
N ALA A 123 -17.76 -8.92 -12.31
CA ALA A 123 -16.98 -7.74 -11.97
C ALA A 123 -17.09 -7.38 -10.48
N ILE A 124 -18.30 -7.39 -9.90
CA ILE A 124 -18.48 -7.13 -8.46
C ILE A 124 -17.74 -8.17 -7.62
N VAL A 125 -17.87 -9.47 -7.93
CA VAL A 125 -17.17 -10.53 -7.19
C VAL A 125 -15.67 -10.28 -7.20
N MET A 126 -15.10 -9.94 -8.35
CA MET A 126 -13.66 -9.74 -8.51
C MET A 126 -13.15 -8.42 -7.94
N VAL A 127 -13.95 -7.34 -7.96
CA VAL A 127 -13.57 -6.05 -7.36
C VAL A 127 -13.63 -6.07 -5.84
N CYS A 128 -14.55 -6.83 -5.25
CA CYS A 128 -14.76 -6.80 -3.80
C CYS A 128 -13.54 -7.26 -2.99
N GLY A 129 -12.73 -8.21 -3.47
CA GLY A 129 -11.49 -8.60 -2.80
C GLY A 129 -10.47 -7.46 -2.70
N PRO A 130 -9.99 -6.89 -3.83
CA PRO A 130 -9.10 -5.74 -3.81
C PRO A 130 -9.67 -4.53 -3.07
N LEU A 131 -10.99 -4.30 -3.16
CA LEU A 131 -11.66 -3.23 -2.43
C LEU A 131 -11.53 -3.39 -0.92
N VAL A 132 -11.65 -4.61 -0.38
CA VAL A 132 -11.43 -4.87 1.05
C VAL A 132 -10.01 -4.44 1.46
N ASN A 133 -9.00 -4.74 0.66
CA ASN A 133 -7.63 -4.29 0.95
C ASN A 133 -7.51 -2.77 0.96
N LEU A 134 -8.11 -2.08 -0.02
CA LEU A 134 -8.11 -0.60 -0.04
C LEU A 134 -8.82 -0.01 1.19
N VAL A 135 -9.94 -0.60 1.61
CA VAL A 135 -10.64 -0.21 2.83
C VAL A 135 -9.79 -0.47 4.08
N LEU A 136 -9.15 -1.64 4.18
CA LEU A 136 -8.24 -1.96 5.29
C LEU A 136 -7.05 -1.00 5.34
N ALA A 137 -6.51 -0.61 4.20
CA ALA A 137 -5.45 0.39 4.12
C ALA A 137 -5.90 1.72 4.73
N LEU A 138 -7.12 2.18 4.40
CA LEU A 138 -7.69 3.39 4.99
C LEU A 138 -7.91 3.24 6.49
N VAL A 139 -8.48 2.12 6.94
CA VAL A 139 -8.76 1.85 8.36
C VAL A 139 -7.46 1.84 9.19
N PHE A 140 -6.42 1.15 8.72
CA PHE A 140 -5.14 1.13 9.42
C PHE A 140 -4.48 2.51 9.45
N LEU A 141 -4.54 3.25 8.34
CA LEU A 141 -4.01 4.61 8.27
C LEU A 141 -4.76 5.57 9.20
N MET A 142 -6.10 5.48 9.27
CA MET A 142 -6.91 6.25 10.20
C MET A 142 -6.58 5.88 11.65
N GLY A 143 -6.41 4.60 11.96
CA GLY A 143 -5.98 4.14 13.28
C GLY A 143 -4.63 4.74 13.69
N ALA A 144 -3.66 4.77 12.78
CA ALA A 144 -2.34 5.36 13.01
C ALA A 144 -2.41 6.89 13.16
N MET A 145 -3.03 7.60 12.21
CA MET A 145 -2.96 9.06 12.12
C MET A 145 -3.98 9.78 13.02
N ILE A 146 -5.21 9.27 13.11
CA ILE A 146 -6.29 9.89 13.90
C ILE A 146 -6.33 9.29 15.30
N GLY A 147 -6.23 7.95 15.40
CA GLY A 147 -6.33 7.25 16.68
C GLY A 147 -5.12 7.50 17.58
N ILE A 148 -3.91 7.31 17.03
CA ILE A 148 -2.66 7.46 17.78
C ILE A 148 -2.06 8.86 17.61
N GLY A 149 -2.05 9.38 16.39
CA GLY A 149 -1.38 10.63 16.04
C GLY A 149 0.00 10.39 15.43
N SER A 150 0.38 11.28 14.53
CA SER A 150 1.69 11.29 13.88
C SER A 150 2.58 12.38 14.47
N PRO A 151 3.91 12.22 14.44
CA PRO A 151 4.83 13.31 14.71
C PRO A 151 4.55 14.46 13.74
N ALA A 152 4.31 15.65 14.28
CA ALA A 152 4.10 16.86 13.51
C ALA A 152 4.95 17.99 14.11
N PRO A 153 5.50 18.89 13.29
CA PRO A 153 6.17 20.08 13.78
C PRO A 153 5.23 20.89 14.68
N SER A 154 5.66 21.13 15.91
CA SER A 154 4.97 22.00 16.87
C SER A 154 5.44 23.45 16.73
N LEU A 155 4.74 24.36 17.40
CA LEU A 155 5.20 25.75 17.54
C LEU A 155 6.21 25.93 18.66
N THR A 156 6.52 24.86 19.40
CA THR A 156 7.55 24.85 20.43
C THR A 156 8.91 24.62 19.78
N LEU A 157 9.89 25.45 20.13
CA LEU A 157 11.25 25.34 19.61
C LEU A 157 11.99 24.19 20.28
N GLU A 158 12.54 23.26 19.49
CA GLU A 158 13.46 22.23 19.98
C GLU A 158 14.87 22.78 20.17
N SER A 159 15.32 23.57 19.20
CA SER A 159 16.65 24.18 19.23
C SER A 159 16.65 25.55 18.56
N VAL A 160 17.57 26.37 19.03
CA VAL A 160 17.86 27.70 18.48
C VAL A 160 19.37 27.75 18.22
N SER A 161 19.74 27.82 16.95
CA SER A 161 21.12 27.72 16.49
C SER A 161 21.88 29.02 16.75
N PRO A 162 23.10 28.97 17.31
CA PRO A 162 23.92 30.15 17.56
C PRO A 162 24.48 30.77 16.28
N SER A 163 24.62 30.01 15.20
CA SER A 163 25.01 30.48 13.86
C SER A 163 24.06 29.93 12.79
N VAL A 164 23.96 30.65 11.68
CA VAL A 164 23.26 30.24 10.46
C VAL A 164 24.11 30.53 9.23
N SER A 165 24.00 29.70 8.19
CA SER A 165 24.66 29.96 6.91
C SER A 165 23.89 31.01 6.10
N SER A 166 24.52 32.17 5.90
CA SER A 166 24.05 33.26 5.05
C SER A 166 24.69 33.20 3.65
N SER A 167 24.13 33.93 2.69
CA SER A 167 24.77 34.23 1.41
C SER A 167 26.15 34.90 1.56
N LEU A 168 26.43 35.54 2.71
CA LEU A 168 27.70 36.20 3.04
C LEU A 168 28.65 35.34 3.91
N GLY A 169 28.30 34.08 4.21
CA GLY A 169 29.07 33.19 5.09
C GLY A 169 28.31 32.81 6.37
N GLU A 170 28.99 32.22 7.35
CA GLU A 170 28.38 31.99 8.66
C GLU A 170 28.18 33.32 9.40
N VAL A 171 26.94 33.56 9.82
CA VAL A 171 26.56 34.72 10.63
C VAL A 171 25.90 34.25 11.93
N PRO A 172 25.89 35.09 12.99
CA PRO A 172 25.11 34.78 14.19
C PRO A 172 23.64 34.47 13.87
N GLY A 173 23.08 33.52 14.59
CA GLY A 173 21.69 33.10 14.41
C GLY A 173 20.73 34.19 14.87
N PRO A 174 19.83 34.72 14.00
CA PRO A 174 18.95 35.83 14.36
C PRO A 174 18.06 35.56 15.58
N ALA A 175 17.52 34.34 15.68
CA ALA A 175 16.72 33.94 16.83
C ALA A 175 17.55 33.83 18.12
N HIS A 176 18.82 33.41 18.01
CA HIS A 176 19.72 33.32 19.15
C HIS A 176 20.10 34.70 19.68
N GLU A 177 20.45 35.65 18.80
CA GLU A 177 20.75 37.04 19.17
C GLU A 177 19.53 37.75 19.77
N ALA A 178 18.35 37.45 19.26
CA ALA A 178 17.07 37.89 19.80
C ALA A 178 16.75 37.27 21.18
N GLY A 179 17.51 36.26 21.63
CA GLY A 179 17.32 35.63 22.94
C GLY A 179 16.18 34.61 22.98
N LEU A 180 15.70 34.12 21.83
CA LEU A 180 14.86 32.92 21.76
C LEU A 180 15.65 31.70 22.23
N ARG A 181 14.95 30.74 22.83
CA ARG A 181 15.52 29.54 23.44
C ARG A 181 14.69 28.31 23.11
N ALA A 182 15.32 27.14 23.21
CA ALA A 182 14.60 25.88 23.23
C ALA A 182 13.51 25.90 24.32
N GLY A 183 12.32 25.42 23.99
CA GLY A 183 11.13 25.44 24.85
C GLY A 183 10.21 26.65 24.65
N ASP A 184 10.61 27.68 23.89
CA ASP A 184 9.69 28.78 23.55
C ASP A 184 8.60 28.31 22.59
N THR A 185 7.35 28.70 22.83
CA THR A 185 6.23 28.42 21.92
C THR A 185 5.88 29.68 21.12
N ILE A 186 6.01 29.64 19.81
CA ILE A 186 5.65 30.77 18.93
C ILE A 186 4.12 30.94 18.90
N GLU A 187 3.65 32.18 19.05
CA GLU A 187 2.23 32.54 19.05
C GLU A 187 1.82 33.37 17.82
N ALA A 188 2.66 34.34 17.43
CA ALA A 188 2.36 35.25 16.32
C ALA A 188 3.63 35.81 15.66
N VAL A 189 3.51 36.20 14.39
CA VAL A 189 4.51 36.98 13.65
C VAL A 189 3.84 38.25 13.12
N ASP A 190 4.38 39.43 13.47
CA ASP A 190 3.82 40.76 13.15
C ASP A 190 2.33 40.90 13.51
N GLY A 191 1.97 40.42 14.70
CA GLY A 191 0.59 40.40 15.21
C GLY A 191 -0.34 39.40 14.51
N ARG A 192 0.13 38.63 13.53
CA ARG A 192 -0.65 37.56 12.86
C ARG A 192 -0.46 36.25 13.61
N ALA A 193 -1.56 35.71 14.13
CA ALA A 193 -1.55 34.43 14.83
C ALA A 193 -1.00 33.31 13.93
N VAL A 194 -0.20 32.44 14.53
CA VAL A 194 0.38 31.27 13.88
C VAL A 194 -0.31 30.03 14.43
N GLU A 195 -0.92 29.24 13.55
CA GLU A 195 -1.64 28.02 13.92
C GLU A 195 -0.79 26.74 13.76
N ASP A 196 0.15 26.77 12.81
CA ASP A 196 1.04 25.66 12.53
C ASP A 196 2.43 26.14 12.08
N TRP A 197 3.40 25.22 12.11
CA TRP A 197 4.78 25.51 11.73
C TRP A 197 4.94 25.96 10.28
N ARG A 198 4.11 25.46 9.36
CA ARG A 198 4.15 25.86 7.95
C ARG A 198 3.77 27.33 7.81
N ARG A 199 2.74 27.77 8.53
CA ARG A 199 2.31 29.17 8.57
C ARG A 199 3.38 30.07 9.15
N PHE A 200 4.10 29.61 10.18
CA PHE A 200 5.26 30.31 10.70
C PHE A 200 6.33 30.51 9.61
N GLN A 201 6.72 29.45 8.92
CA GLN A 201 7.71 29.51 7.83
C GLN A 201 7.26 30.41 6.68
N GLU A 202 5.97 30.38 6.31
CA GLU A 202 5.39 31.27 5.29
C GLU A 202 5.49 32.74 5.68
N LEU A 203 5.21 33.09 6.95
CA LEU A 203 5.31 34.47 7.43
C LEU A 203 6.76 34.96 7.50
N VAL A 204 7.69 34.10 7.94
CA VAL A 204 9.13 34.41 7.93
C VAL A 204 9.64 34.62 6.51
N ALA A 205 9.24 33.77 5.56
CA ALA A 205 9.61 33.93 4.15
C ALA A 205 9.03 35.22 3.55
N ALA A 206 7.80 35.58 3.92
CA ALA A 206 7.11 36.77 3.42
C ALA A 206 7.71 38.09 3.91
N SER A 207 8.55 38.10 4.95
CA SER A 207 9.22 39.32 5.42
C SER A 207 10.33 39.80 4.49
N GLY A 208 10.84 38.92 3.60
CA GLY A 208 11.92 39.26 2.67
C GLY A 208 13.22 39.71 3.35
N GLY A 209 13.49 39.27 4.59
CA GLY A 209 14.62 39.73 5.39
C GLY A 209 14.38 41.04 6.15
N GLY A 210 13.19 41.61 6.08
CA GLY A 210 12.77 42.77 6.88
C GLY A 210 12.71 42.47 8.39
N GLU A 211 12.62 43.55 9.18
CA GLU A 211 12.34 43.44 10.63
C GLU A 211 10.97 42.79 10.85
N MET A 212 10.90 41.82 11.74
CA MET A 212 9.65 41.17 12.15
C MET A 212 9.57 41.09 13.67
N GLU A 213 8.36 41.22 14.21
CA GLU A 213 8.07 40.97 15.61
C GLU A 213 7.55 39.55 15.80
N ILE A 214 8.26 38.73 16.57
CA ILE A 214 7.83 37.40 16.96
C ILE A 214 7.29 37.44 18.37
N SER A 215 6.01 37.10 18.52
CA SER A 215 5.40 36.85 19.82
C SER A 215 5.57 35.38 20.19
N TYR A 216 6.07 35.11 21.38
CA TYR A 216 6.31 33.76 21.88
C TYR A 216 5.94 33.66 23.36
N ARG A 217 5.69 32.44 23.82
CA ARG A 217 5.39 32.12 25.21
C ARG A 217 6.54 31.38 25.84
N ARG A 218 7.03 31.89 26.97
CA ARG A 218 8.05 31.24 27.82
C ARG A 218 7.50 31.17 29.25
N GLU A 219 7.47 29.97 29.82
CA GLU A 219 6.97 29.73 31.20
C GLU A 219 5.56 30.31 31.47
N GLY A 220 4.69 30.26 30.46
CA GLY A 220 3.32 30.77 30.56
C GLY A 220 3.15 32.28 30.38
N ARG A 221 4.23 33.03 30.14
CA ARG A 221 4.19 34.47 29.86
C ARG A 221 4.46 34.73 28.38
N SER A 222 3.57 35.49 27.74
CA SER A 222 3.80 35.99 26.38
C SER A 222 4.83 37.12 26.41
N GLN A 223 5.78 37.05 25.48
CA GLN A 223 6.84 38.01 25.25
C GLN A 223 6.92 38.26 23.75
N SER A 224 7.49 39.40 23.35
CA SER A 224 7.78 39.67 21.94
C SER A 224 9.24 40.06 21.76
N VAL A 225 9.77 39.75 20.60
CA VAL A 225 11.12 40.17 20.19
C VAL A 225 11.13 40.56 18.72
N ARG A 226 11.97 41.54 18.37
CA ARG A 226 12.19 41.96 17.00
C ARG A 226 13.50 41.42 16.47
N LEU A 227 13.48 40.91 15.25
CA LEU A 227 14.64 40.34 14.58
C LEU A 227 14.49 40.40 13.06
N HIS A 228 15.58 40.16 12.35
CA HIS A 228 15.61 40.12 10.89
C HIS A 228 15.96 38.71 10.42
N ALA A 229 15.29 38.23 9.38
CA ALA A 229 15.63 36.93 8.80
C ALA A 229 16.90 37.05 7.94
N VAL A 230 17.75 36.02 8.00
CA VAL A 230 18.96 35.94 7.18
C VAL A 230 18.66 35.16 5.91
N GLU A 231 19.10 35.66 4.76
CA GLU A 231 19.00 34.94 3.50
C GLU A 231 20.11 33.88 3.39
N THR A 232 19.69 32.63 3.22
CA THR A 232 20.59 31.49 2.97
C THR A 232 21.18 31.55 1.55
N PRO A 233 22.28 30.85 1.26
CA PRO A 233 22.83 30.75 -0.10
C PRO A 233 21.82 30.22 -1.14
N GLN A 234 20.77 29.53 -0.72
CA GLN A 234 19.69 29.01 -1.56
C GLN A 234 18.53 30.00 -1.75
N GLY A 235 18.64 31.24 -1.24
CA GLY A 235 17.63 32.28 -1.35
C GLY A 235 16.45 32.14 -0.37
N ALA A 236 16.54 31.25 0.61
CA ALA A 236 15.52 31.10 1.65
C ALA A 236 15.83 31.96 2.88
N HIS A 237 14.82 32.60 3.47
CA HIS A 237 14.96 33.38 4.70
C HIS A 237 14.80 32.49 5.94
N VAL A 238 15.80 32.51 6.83
CA VAL A 238 15.83 31.66 8.03
C VAL A 238 16.16 32.46 9.29
N LEU A 239 15.69 31.96 10.43
CA LEU A 239 15.93 32.54 11.75
C LEU A 239 16.91 31.73 12.61
N GLY A 240 17.25 30.51 12.18
CA GLY A 240 18.06 29.58 12.98
C GLY A 240 17.27 28.89 14.09
N VAL A 241 16.02 28.50 13.82
CA VAL A 241 15.16 27.77 14.78
C VAL A 241 14.72 26.43 14.21
N ALA A 242 14.64 25.41 15.07
CA ALA A 242 14.05 24.12 14.75
C ALA A 242 12.81 23.86 15.61
N SER A 243 11.78 23.29 14.98
CA SER A 243 10.54 22.89 15.64
C SER A 243 10.70 21.58 16.38
N ALA A 244 10.18 21.49 17.60
CA ALA A 244 10.01 20.23 18.29
C ALA A 244 8.91 19.41 17.61
N LEU A 245 9.14 18.10 17.50
CA LEU A 245 8.13 17.16 17.01
C LEU A 245 7.20 16.77 18.16
N GLU A 246 5.94 17.20 18.07
CA GLU A 246 4.89 16.75 18.98
C GLU A 246 3.93 15.79 18.29
N ARG A 247 3.31 14.91 19.07
CA ARG A 247 2.27 14.04 18.51
C ARG A 247 0.97 14.81 18.43
N ARG A 248 0.53 15.04 17.20
CA ARG A 248 -0.78 15.60 16.92
C ARG A 248 -1.63 14.55 16.23
N ARG A 249 -2.88 14.41 16.67
CA ARG A 249 -3.88 13.63 15.94
C ARG A 249 -4.20 14.36 14.65
N ALA A 250 -4.04 13.67 13.53
CA ALA A 250 -4.30 14.24 12.22
C ALA A 250 -5.81 14.46 12.02
N GLY A 251 -6.15 15.45 11.21
CA GLY A 251 -7.54 15.64 10.75
C GLY A 251 -7.95 14.59 9.72
N LEU A 252 -9.26 14.48 9.46
CA LEU A 252 -9.78 13.59 8.42
C LEU A 252 -9.24 13.98 7.02
N SER A 253 -9.20 15.28 6.71
CA SER A 253 -8.69 15.79 5.44
C SER A 253 -7.21 15.46 5.23
N GLU A 254 -6.39 15.64 6.26
CA GLU A 254 -4.97 15.29 6.28
C GLU A 254 -4.76 13.79 6.07
N THR A 255 -5.56 12.96 6.74
CA THR A 255 -5.52 11.50 6.61
C THR A 255 -5.94 11.03 5.22
N LEU A 256 -7.00 11.62 4.64
CA LEU A 256 -7.43 11.33 3.27
C LEU A 256 -6.41 11.79 2.23
N ALA A 257 -5.76 12.94 2.45
CA ALA A 257 -4.67 13.41 1.59
C ALA A 257 -3.46 12.46 1.67
N ALA A 258 -3.13 11.96 2.86
CA ALA A 258 -2.09 10.94 3.05
C ALA A 258 -2.47 9.62 2.35
N TYR A 259 -3.72 9.18 2.46
CA TYR A 259 -4.24 8.00 1.76
C TYR A 259 -4.13 8.16 0.23
N ALA A 260 -4.48 9.32 -0.31
CA ALA A 260 -4.34 9.62 -1.74
C ALA A 260 -2.88 9.63 -2.20
N ARG A 261 -1.96 10.21 -1.41
CA ARG A 261 -0.52 10.15 -1.69
C ARG A 261 0.00 8.71 -1.65
N LEU A 262 -0.42 7.92 -0.68
CA LEU A 262 -0.06 6.50 -0.58
C LEU A 262 -0.54 5.71 -1.80
N ALA A 263 -1.80 5.94 -2.23
CA ALA A 263 -2.35 5.33 -3.44
C ALA A 263 -1.58 5.76 -4.70
N GLY A 264 -1.31 7.06 -4.86
CA GLY A 264 -0.56 7.60 -6.00
C GLY A 264 0.88 7.10 -6.06
N GLY A 265 1.57 7.06 -4.93
CA GLY A 265 2.92 6.50 -4.80
C GLY A 265 2.95 5.01 -5.12
N THR A 266 1.98 4.24 -4.63
CA THR A 266 1.86 2.81 -4.93
C THR A 266 1.57 2.55 -6.42
N ALA A 267 0.66 3.33 -7.02
CA ALA A 267 0.39 3.23 -8.46
C ALA A 267 1.62 3.60 -9.30
N SER A 268 2.37 4.64 -8.89
CA SER A 268 3.64 5.01 -9.53
C SER A 268 4.68 3.90 -9.40
N ALA A 269 4.78 3.29 -8.22
CA ALA A 269 5.67 2.15 -7.98
C ALA A 269 5.33 0.99 -8.91
N VAL A 270 4.03 0.65 -9.06
CA VAL A 270 3.56 -0.40 -10.00
C VAL A 270 4.02 -0.14 -11.43
N VAL A 271 3.90 1.09 -11.92
CA VAL A 271 4.34 1.45 -13.28
C VAL A 271 5.86 1.37 -13.42
N ARG A 272 6.60 1.74 -12.38
CA ARG A 272 8.07 1.70 -12.35
C ARG A 272 8.63 0.31 -12.05
N LEU A 273 7.81 -0.68 -11.68
CA LEU A 273 8.25 -2.03 -11.29
C LEU A 273 9.26 -2.65 -12.25
N PRO A 274 9.11 -2.61 -13.59
CA PRO A 274 10.08 -3.23 -14.49
C PRO A 274 11.47 -2.59 -14.40
N ALA A 275 11.53 -1.26 -14.33
CA ALA A 275 12.79 -0.53 -14.19
C ALA A 275 13.40 -0.77 -12.81
N ALA A 276 12.60 -0.66 -11.75
CA ALA A 276 13.05 -0.91 -10.38
C ALA A 276 13.56 -2.34 -10.19
N ALA A 277 12.93 -3.34 -10.83
CA ALA A 277 13.39 -4.73 -10.80
C ALA A 277 14.76 -4.89 -11.47
N TRP A 278 14.97 -4.22 -12.61
CA TRP A 278 16.26 -4.20 -13.29
C TRP A 278 17.33 -3.56 -12.42
N ASP A 279 17.05 -2.41 -11.82
CA ASP A 279 18.00 -1.68 -10.97
C ASP A 279 18.41 -2.51 -9.76
N VAL A 280 17.45 -3.20 -9.12
CA VAL A 280 17.74 -4.13 -8.01
C VAL A 280 18.61 -5.30 -8.48
N GLY A 281 18.30 -5.90 -9.63
CA GLY A 281 19.09 -7.00 -10.18
C GLY A 281 20.51 -6.56 -10.55
N ALA A 282 20.65 -5.38 -11.16
CA ALA A 282 21.94 -4.79 -11.49
C ALA A 282 22.75 -4.52 -10.21
N ALA A 283 22.16 -3.90 -9.19
CA ALA A 283 22.80 -3.62 -7.92
C ALA A 283 23.30 -4.90 -7.21
N LEU A 284 22.53 -5.99 -7.26
CA LEU A 284 22.97 -7.27 -6.69
C LEU A 284 24.22 -7.84 -7.37
N VAL A 285 24.35 -7.63 -8.68
CA VAL A 285 25.50 -8.15 -9.46
C VAL A 285 26.71 -7.22 -9.34
N THR A 286 26.49 -5.91 -9.36
CA THR A 286 27.57 -4.91 -9.30
C THR A 286 28.03 -4.60 -7.88
N GLY A 287 27.26 -4.98 -6.86
CA GLY A 287 27.50 -4.60 -5.47
C GLY A 287 27.23 -3.11 -5.19
N ALA A 288 26.55 -2.40 -6.09
CA ALA A 288 26.19 -1.00 -5.89
C ALA A 288 25.18 -0.84 -4.75
N GLU A 289 25.25 0.29 -4.03
CA GLU A 289 24.26 0.62 -3.02
C GLU A 289 22.87 0.78 -3.66
N ARG A 290 21.86 0.22 -2.99
CA ARG A 290 20.47 0.32 -3.42
C ARG A 290 19.91 1.64 -2.91
N ASP A 291 19.15 2.34 -3.76
CA ASP A 291 18.38 3.51 -3.33
C ASP A 291 17.44 3.15 -2.18
N GLY A 292 17.43 3.96 -1.12
CA GLY A 292 16.56 3.80 0.05
C GLY A 292 15.06 3.91 -0.27
N ALA A 293 14.71 4.52 -1.40
CA ALA A 293 13.35 4.52 -1.96
C ALA A 293 13.03 3.27 -2.81
N GLY A 294 13.96 2.32 -2.89
CA GLY A 294 13.90 1.14 -3.74
C GLY A 294 12.78 0.16 -3.38
N LEU A 295 12.44 -0.69 -4.36
CA LEU A 295 11.43 -1.73 -4.21
C LEU A 295 11.83 -2.74 -3.13
N MET A 296 10.97 -2.98 -2.14
CA MET A 296 11.19 -3.89 -1.02
C MET A 296 10.28 -5.11 -1.10
N SER A 297 10.78 -6.26 -0.61
CA SER A 297 9.98 -7.47 -0.43
C SER A 297 9.25 -7.49 0.93
N ILE A 298 8.38 -8.48 1.13
CA ILE A 298 7.73 -8.77 2.42
C ILE A 298 8.79 -8.97 3.53
N VAL A 299 9.96 -9.53 3.20
CA VAL A 299 11.06 -9.74 4.15
C VAL A 299 11.68 -8.39 4.56
N GLY A 300 11.86 -7.47 3.62
CA GLY A 300 12.33 -6.10 3.90
C GLY A 300 11.38 -5.34 4.83
N VAL A 301 10.07 -5.41 4.58
CA VAL A 301 9.05 -4.80 5.47
C VAL A 301 9.07 -5.42 6.86
N GLY A 302 9.22 -6.75 6.95
CA GLY A 302 9.38 -7.44 8.23
C GLY A 302 10.63 -6.98 8.99
N ARG A 303 11.75 -6.77 8.29
CA ARG A 303 12.98 -6.23 8.91
C ARG A 303 12.75 -4.82 9.45
N ILE A 304 12.15 -3.91 8.67
CA ILE A 304 11.82 -2.55 9.12
C ILE A 304 10.94 -2.59 10.39
N ALA A 305 9.91 -3.44 10.40
CA ALA A 305 9.06 -3.61 11.57
C ALA A 305 9.86 -4.14 12.78
N GLY A 306 10.80 -5.05 12.55
CA GLY A 306 11.71 -5.57 13.57
C GLY A 306 12.69 -4.53 14.10
N GLU A 307 13.27 -3.69 13.24
CA GLU A 307 14.19 -2.60 13.60
C GLU A 307 13.49 -1.55 14.46
N VAL A 308 12.32 -1.08 14.02
CA VAL A 308 11.51 -0.08 14.75
C VAL A 308 11.07 -0.60 16.12
N THR A 309 10.74 -1.89 16.23
CA THR A 309 10.28 -2.46 17.50
C THR A 309 11.40 -2.88 18.43
N GLY A 310 12.54 -3.32 17.88
CA GLY A 310 13.75 -3.71 18.60
C GLY A 310 14.55 -2.52 19.14
N ASP A 311 15.10 -1.69 18.25
CA ASP A 311 16.02 -0.58 18.55
C ASP A 311 15.46 0.77 18.04
N GLY A 312 14.15 0.97 18.20
CA GLY A 312 13.45 2.19 17.75
C GLY A 312 13.96 3.50 18.36
N SER A 313 14.75 3.46 19.44
CA SER A 313 15.34 4.64 20.07
C SER A 313 16.32 5.39 19.17
N ALA A 314 17.01 4.68 18.27
CA ALA A 314 17.85 5.31 17.25
C ALA A 314 17.05 6.11 16.20
N LEU A 315 15.74 5.83 16.09
CA LEU A 315 14.79 6.49 15.19
C LEU A 315 13.88 7.49 15.94
N GLY A 316 14.15 7.79 17.22
CA GLY A 316 13.28 8.63 18.06
C GLY A 316 11.93 7.99 18.39
N ILE A 317 11.83 6.66 18.31
CA ILE A 317 10.62 5.86 18.54
C ILE A 317 10.76 5.08 19.85
N ASP A 318 10.52 5.77 20.97
CA ASP A 318 10.67 5.19 22.30
C ASP A 318 9.36 4.61 22.85
N GLY A 319 8.21 5.13 22.42
CA GLY A 319 6.91 4.70 22.93
C GLY A 319 6.36 3.44 22.25
N ALA A 320 5.81 2.50 23.03
CA ALA A 320 5.08 1.34 22.49
C ALA A 320 3.94 1.76 21.54
N LEU A 321 3.29 2.89 21.83
CA LEU A 321 2.25 3.46 20.98
C LEU A 321 2.80 4.00 19.64
N GLN A 322 4.03 4.53 19.60
CA GLN A 322 4.71 4.96 18.35
C GLN A 322 5.02 3.72 17.50
N LYS A 323 5.62 2.70 18.12
CA LYS A 323 5.95 1.42 17.48
C LYS A 323 4.71 0.79 16.84
N PHE A 324 3.59 0.80 17.57
CA PHE A 324 2.31 0.31 17.06
C PHE A 324 1.76 1.16 15.91
N ALA A 325 1.88 2.49 15.96
CA ALA A 325 1.49 3.36 14.85
C ALA A 325 2.28 3.08 13.57
N VAL A 326 3.59 2.82 13.69
CA VAL A 326 4.42 2.44 12.54
C VAL A 326 3.95 1.11 11.95
N ILE A 327 3.68 0.10 12.80
CA ILE A 327 3.13 -1.19 12.33
C ILE A 327 1.81 -0.99 11.59
N LEU A 328 0.89 -0.18 12.11
CA LEU A 328 -0.37 0.15 11.43
C LEU A 328 -0.12 0.84 10.08
N SER A 329 0.83 1.77 10.01
CA SER A 329 1.21 2.45 8.76
C SER A 329 1.82 1.49 7.74
N LEU A 330 2.63 0.51 8.18
CA LEU A 330 3.16 -0.56 7.32
C LEU A 330 2.06 -1.50 6.84
N LEU A 331 1.12 -1.88 7.71
CA LEU A 331 -0.05 -2.66 7.31
C LEU A 331 -0.92 -1.88 6.32
N ALA A 332 -1.07 -0.56 6.51
CA ALA A 332 -1.78 0.31 5.58
C ALA A 332 -1.12 0.32 4.19
N SER A 333 0.21 0.49 4.12
CA SER A 333 0.93 0.49 2.85
C SER A 333 0.92 -0.88 2.16
N LEU A 334 1.07 -1.98 2.91
CA LEU A 334 0.97 -3.34 2.38
C LEU A 334 -0.43 -3.62 1.82
N ASN A 335 -1.49 -3.24 2.53
CA ASN A 335 -2.86 -3.40 2.04
C ASN A 335 -3.13 -2.53 0.81
N MET A 336 -2.61 -1.30 0.76
CA MET A 336 -2.69 -0.45 -0.43
C MET A 336 -2.01 -1.13 -1.63
N ALA A 337 -0.80 -1.64 -1.43
CA ALA A 337 -0.05 -2.36 -2.46
C ALA A 337 -0.81 -3.60 -2.95
N LEU A 338 -1.30 -4.45 -2.05
CA LEU A 338 -2.09 -5.64 -2.39
C LEU A 338 -3.39 -5.26 -3.12
N GLY A 339 -4.06 -4.19 -2.72
CA GLY A 339 -5.28 -3.70 -3.37
C GLY A 339 -5.03 -3.21 -4.79
N ILE A 340 -4.07 -2.30 -4.98
CA ILE A 340 -3.74 -1.72 -6.29
C ILE A 340 -3.14 -2.78 -7.22
N PHE A 341 -2.25 -3.65 -6.70
CA PHE A 341 -1.62 -4.68 -7.50
C PHE A 341 -2.66 -5.68 -8.04
N ASN A 342 -3.62 -6.12 -7.23
CA ASN A 342 -4.68 -7.02 -7.69
C ASN A 342 -5.66 -6.36 -8.67
N LEU A 343 -5.69 -5.03 -8.79
CA LEU A 343 -6.49 -4.34 -9.82
C LEU A 343 -5.81 -4.27 -11.19
N ILE A 344 -4.52 -4.62 -11.29
CA ILE A 344 -3.80 -4.62 -12.56
C ILE A 344 -4.47 -5.63 -13.52
N PRO A 345 -4.74 -5.27 -14.79
CA PRO A 345 -5.45 -6.13 -15.74
C PRO A 345 -4.57 -7.26 -16.30
N LEU A 346 -3.95 -8.04 -15.42
CA LEU A 346 -3.14 -9.20 -15.74
C LEU A 346 -3.91 -10.48 -15.38
N PRO A 347 -3.86 -11.54 -16.21
CA PRO A 347 -4.64 -12.76 -16.00
C PRO A 347 -4.50 -13.47 -14.64
N PRO A 348 -3.32 -13.52 -13.97
CA PRO A 348 -3.21 -14.18 -12.67
C PRO A 348 -3.74 -13.32 -11.50
N LEU A 349 -4.14 -12.08 -11.75
CA LEU A 349 -4.65 -11.14 -10.75
C LEU A 349 -6.15 -10.89 -10.98
N ASP A 350 -6.85 -10.42 -9.95
CA ASP A 350 -8.30 -10.17 -10.04
C ASP A 350 -8.66 -9.20 -11.18
N GLY A 351 -7.80 -8.20 -11.41
CA GLY A 351 -7.92 -7.22 -12.48
C GLY A 351 -8.00 -7.85 -13.87
N GLY A 352 -7.39 -9.00 -14.11
CA GLY A 352 -7.53 -9.75 -15.35
C GLY A 352 -8.95 -10.27 -15.56
N HIS A 353 -9.60 -10.76 -14.49
CA HIS A 353 -10.99 -11.19 -14.51
C HIS A 353 -11.96 -10.00 -14.60
N ILE A 354 -11.66 -8.90 -13.91
CA ILE A 354 -12.41 -7.64 -14.01
C ILE A 354 -12.37 -7.13 -15.46
N ALA A 355 -11.20 -7.04 -16.06
CA ALA A 355 -11.02 -6.61 -17.44
C ALA A 355 -11.79 -7.52 -18.41
N GLY A 356 -11.71 -8.84 -18.23
CA GLY A 356 -12.48 -9.81 -19.01
C GLY A 356 -13.99 -9.58 -18.90
N ALA A 357 -14.50 -9.33 -17.70
CA ALA A 357 -15.92 -9.03 -17.46
C ALA A 357 -16.34 -7.68 -18.09
N LEU A 358 -15.52 -6.64 -18.00
CA LEU A 358 -15.79 -5.36 -18.64
C LEU A 358 -15.84 -5.47 -20.17
N VAL A 359 -14.95 -6.26 -20.77
CA VAL A 359 -14.97 -6.56 -22.21
C VAL A 359 -16.24 -7.32 -22.58
N GLU A 360 -16.69 -8.28 -21.77
CA GLU A 360 -17.97 -8.98 -21.96
C GLU A 360 -19.14 -7.99 -21.97
N GLY A 361 -19.18 -7.06 -21.01
CA GLY A 361 -20.18 -6.00 -20.93
C GLY A 361 -20.17 -5.06 -22.13
N ALA A 362 -18.99 -4.60 -22.56
CA ALA A 362 -18.82 -3.72 -23.71
C ALA A 362 -19.29 -4.37 -25.01
N ARG A 363 -18.94 -5.65 -25.24
CA ARG A 363 -19.42 -6.41 -26.41
C ARG A 363 -20.94 -6.60 -26.36
N GLY A 364 -21.50 -6.88 -25.19
CA GLY A 364 -22.95 -6.99 -25.00
C GLY A 364 -23.68 -5.69 -25.32
N LEU A 365 -23.14 -4.54 -24.90
CA LEU A 365 -23.69 -3.22 -25.22
C LEU A 365 -23.61 -2.94 -26.73
N TYR A 366 -22.47 -3.20 -27.35
CA TYR A 366 -22.28 -3.03 -28.79
C TYR A 366 -23.26 -3.87 -29.61
N SER A 367 -23.42 -5.15 -29.29
CA SER A 367 -24.38 -6.03 -29.98
C SER A 367 -25.82 -5.53 -29.83
N ARG A 368 -26.22 -5.07 -28.63
CA ARG A 368 -27.55 -4.50 -28.40
C ARG A 368 -27.81 -3.25 -29.25
N LEU A 369 -26.82 -2.35 -29.34
CA LEU A 369 -26.91 -1.14 -30.17
C LEU A 369 -26.99 -1.45 -31.67
N ARG A 370 -26.43 -2.59 -32.10
CA ARG A 370 -26.41 -3.03 -33.50
C ARG A 370 -27.53 -4.03 -33.84
N GLY A 371 -28.39 -4.39 -32.90
CA GLY A 371 -29.42 -5.42 -33.10
C GLY A 371 -28.85 -6.82 -33.41
N LEU A 372 -27.61 -7.09 -33.00
CA LEU A 372 -26.93 -8.37 -33.18
C LEU A 372 -27.20 -9.29 -31.99
N ASP A 373 -27.03 -10.59 -32.21
CA ASP A 373 -27.08 -11.58 -31.13
C ASP A 373 -26.09 -11.26 -30.01
N ALA A 374 -26.50 -11.61 -28.78
CA ALA A 374 -25.68 -11.42 -27.60
C ALA A 374 -24.37 -12.20 -27.75
N PRO A 375 -23.20 -11.53 -27.63
CA PRO A 375 -21.93 -12.19 -27.77
C PRO A 375 -21.73 -13.14 -26.57
N GLY A 376 -21.19 -14.33 -26.84
CA GLY A 376 -20.84 -15.27 -25.78
C GLY A 376 -19.81 -14.71 -24.80
N SER A 377 -19.70 -15.35 -23.62
CA SER A 377 -18.74 -14.98 -22.57
C SER A 377 -17.31 -14.90 -23.11
N VAL A 378 -16.53 -13.96 -22.58
CA VAL A 378 -15.11 -13.82 -22.96
C VAL A 378 -14.35 -15.09 -22.56
N ASP A 379 -13.64 -15.67 -23.53
CA ASP A 379 -12.93 -16.93 -23.39
C ASP A 379 -11.59 -16.73 -22.65
N THR A 380 -11.66 -16.53 -21.34
CA THR A 380 -10.52 -16.29 -20.44
C THR A 380 -9.53 -17.45 -20.40
N ALA A 381 -9.96 -18.68 -20.73
CA ALA A 381 -9.08 -19.85 -20.82
C ALA A 381 -7.95 -19.65 -21.85
N ARG A 382 -8.15 -18.77 -22.84
CA ARG A 382 -7.10 -18.42 -23.82
C ARG A 382 -5.94 -17.64 -23.23
N LEU A 383 -6.16 -16.97 -22.12
CA LEU A 383 -5.13 -16.22 -21.42
C LEU A 383 -4.26 -17.13 -20.57
N MET A 384 -4.55 -18.42 -20.44
CA MET A 384 -3.75 -19.35 -19.63
C MET A 384 -2.25 -19.34 -19.95
N PRO A 385 -1.78 -19.41 -21.22
CA PRO A 385 -0.35 -19.32 -21.50
C PRO A 385 0.28 -18.00 -21.02
N LEU A 386 -0.44 -16.89 -21.20
CA LEU A 386 -0.02 -15.58 -20.69
C LEU A 386 -0.03 -15.56 -19.16
N THR A 387 -1.01 -16.21 -18.53
CA THR A 387 -1.13 -16.34 -17.08
C THR A 387 0.10 -17.02 -16.49
N TRP A 388 0.52 -18.15 -17.06
CA TRP A 388 1.73 -18.86 -16.65
C TRP A 388 3.00 -18.03 -16.86
N CYS A 389 3.10 -17.31 -17.98
CA CYS A 389 4.24 -16.43 -18.25
C CYS A 389 4.32 -15.29 -17.21
N VAL A 390 3.21 -14.58 -16.99
CA VAL A 390 3.14 -13.50 -16.01
C VAL A 390 3.41 -14.04 -14.60
N ALA A 391 2.82 -15.17 -14.22
CA ALA A 391 3.06 -15.79 -12.92
C ALA A 391 4.53 -16.16 -12.72
N ALA A 392 5.20 -16.70 -13.75
CA ALA A 392 6.63 -17.00 -13.70
C ALA A 392 7.46 -15.72 -13.51
N VAL A 393 7.13 -14.64 -14.22
CA VAL A 393 7.79 -13.33 -14.04
C VAL A 393 7.59 -12.78 -12.63
N LEU A 394 6.37 -12.84 -12.10
CA LEU A 394 6.08 -12.38 -10.73
C LEU A 394 6.80 -13.21 -9.66
N MET A 395 6.88 -14.54 -9.85
CA MET A 395 7.66 -15.42 -8.97
C MET A 395 9.16 -15.09 -9.04
N ALA A 396 9.71 -14.89 -10.24
CA ALA A 396 11.11 -14.50 -10.42
C ALA A 396 11.40 -13.13 -9.77
N LEU A 397 10.51 -12.15 -9.95
CA LEU A 397 10.60 -10.85 -9.31
C LEU A 397 10.55 -10.97 -7.78
N THR A 398 9.63 -11.77 -7.25
CA THR A 398 9.54 -12.02 -5.80
C THR A 398 10.83 -12.64 -5.26
N ALA A 399 11.36 -13.65 -5.95
CA ALA A 399 12.62 -14.28 -5.57
C ALA A 399 13.79 -13.30 -5.63
N LEU A 400 13.86 -12.46 -6.68
CA LEU A 400 14.87 -11.41 -6.82
C LEU A 400 14.83 -10.43 -5.65
N LEU A 401 13.64 -9.92 -5.29
CA LEU A 401 13.50 -8.94 -4.20
C LEU A 401 13.81 -9.56 -2.83
N VAL A 402 13.37 -10.80 -2.59
CA VAL A 402 13.70 -11.52 -1.35
C VAL A 402 15.21 -11.74 -1.25
N LEU A 403 15.84 -12.18 -2.34
CA LEU A 403 17.29 -12.36 -2.40
C LEU A 403 18.02 -11.03 -2.18
N ALA A 404 17.54 -9.95 -2.81
CA ALA A 404 18.08 -8.61 -2.67
C ALA A 404 18.04 -8.14 -1.20
N ASP A 405 16.93 -8.36 -0.52
CA ASP A 405 16.76 -7.92 0.86
C ASP A 405 17.57 -8.75 1.86
N ILE A 406 17.93 -9.99 1.50
CA ILE A 406 18.82 -10.87 2.30
C ILE A 406 20.29 -10.53 2.08
N ILE A 407 20.72 -10.34 0.83
CA ILE A 407 22.14 -10.11 0.49
C ILE A 407 22.55 -8.66 0.70
N SER A 408 21.72 -7.71 0.26
CA SER A 408 22.00 -6.27 0.28
C SER A 408 20.82 -5.53 0.95
N PRO A 409 20.74 -5.62 2.28
CA PRO A 409 19.63 -5.06 3.03
C PRO A 409 19.63 -3.52 2.98
N LEU A 410 18.50 -2.92 2.61
CA LEU A 410 18.24 -1.50 2.87
C LEU A 410 18.21 -1.24 4.39
N THR A 411 19.12 -0.42 4.88
CA THR A 411 19.15 0.02 6.29
C THR A 411 18.51 1.39 6.43
N LEU A 412 17.74 1.62 7.48
CA LEU A 412 17.15 2.93 7.81
C LEU A 412 18.15 3.95 8.40
N ARG A 413 19.45 3.77 8.20
CA ARG A 413 20.50 4.60 8.81
C ARG A 413 20.95 5.74 7.92
#